data_AF-A0A220S891-F1
#
_entry.id   AF-A0A220S891-F1
#
_cell.length_a   1.000
_cell.length_b   1.000
_cell.length_c   1.000
_cell.angle_alpha   90.00
_cell.angle_beta   90.00
_cell.angle_gamma   90.00
#
_symmetry.space_group_name_H-M   'P 1'
#
loop_
_entity.id
_entity.type
_entity.pdbx_description
1 polymer ?
#
loop_
_entity_poly.entity_id
_entity_poly.type
_entity_poly.pdbx_seq_one_letter_code
_entity_poly.pdbx_strand_id
1 'polypeptide(L)' 'MKKIRIKQQNSFILGVIGALKTLMLGKGIRATHDINIVRGQNDSLIEFTRKDEQDINPLDFFMFGYFVGRDYDNH' A
#
# COMPACT_ATOMS: atom_id res chain seq x y z
N MET A 1 -3.45 14.25 -11.19
CA MET A 1 -3.63 13.04 -10.35
C MET A 1 -2.48 12.90 -9.37
N LYS A 2 -2.77 12.93 -8.06
CA LYS A 2 -1.76 12.62 -7.03
C LYS A 2 -1.55 11.11 -6.99
N LYS A 3 -0.29 10.68 -6.91
CA LYS A 3 0.11 9.27 -6.73
C LYS A 3 0.78 9.13 -5.38
N ILE A 4 0.53 8.04 -4.67
CA ILE A 4 1.31 7.66 -3.49
C ILE A 4 2.37 6.65 -3.89
N ARG A 5 3.60 6.86 -3.44
CA ARG A 5 4.76 6.03 -3.72
C ARG A 5 5.42 5.64 -2.41
N ILE A 6 5.60 4.35 -2.17
CA ILE A 6 6.28 3.84 -0.99
C ILE A 6 7.42 2.95 -1.46
N LYS A 7 8.65 3.35 -1.15
CA LYS A 7 9.85 2.56 -1.41
C LYS A 7 10.38 2.03 -0.08
N GLN A 8 10.44 0.71 0.07
CA GLN A 8 10.87 0.06 1.30
C GLN A 8 11.46 -1.33 1.05
N GLN A 9 12.04 -1.93 2.09
CA GLN A 9 12.56 -3.30 2.07
C GLN A 9 11.51 -4.30 1.56
N ASN A 10 12.00 -5.32 0.87
CA ASN A 10 11.14 -6.35 0.28
C ASN A 10 10.21 -7.02 1.31
N SER A 11 10.69 -7.26 2.53
CA SER A 11 9.89 -7.82 3.64
C SER A 11 8.70 -6.93 4.00
N PHE A 12 8.93 -5.63 4.17
CA PHE A 12 7.86 -4.68 4.48
C PHE A 12 6.84 -4.59 3.34
N ILE A 13 7.30 -4.53 2.08
CA ILE A 13 6.40 -4.52 0.92
C ILE A 13 5.57 -5.80 0.82
N LEU A 14 6.11 -6.96 1.22
CA LEU A 14 5.32 -8.19 1.34
C LEU A 14 4.22 -8.06 2.41
N GLY A 15 4.52 -7.45 3.55
CA GLY A 15 3.53 -7.13 4.59
C GLY A 15 2.41 -6.24 4.05
N VAL A 16 2.76 -5.17 3.33
CA VAL A 16 1.80 -4.30 2.64
C VAL A 16 0.92 -5.09 1.65
N ILE A 17 1.52 -5.95 0.83
CA ILE A 17 0.76 -6.80 -0.12
C ILE A 17 -0.18 -7.76 0.62
N GLY A 18 0.26 -8.33 1.74
CA GLY A 18 -0.57 -9.15 2.61
C GLY A 18 -1.79 -8.38 3.10
N ALA A 19 -1.55 -7.23 3.73
CA ALA A 19 -2.59 -6.34 4.24
C ALA A 19 -3.58 -5.88 3.16
N LEU A 20 -3.11 -5.58 1.94
CA LEU A 20 -3.97 -5.23 0.80
C LEU A 20 -4.95 -6.37 0.45
N LYS A 21 -4.59 -7.63 0.68
CA LYS A 21 -5.43 -8.80 0.38
C LYS A 21 -6.40 -9.15 1.51
N THR A 22 -6.01 -8.93 2.76
CA THR A 22 -6.69 -9.47 3.94
C THR A 22 -7.48 -8.42 4.71
N LEU A 23 -6.92 -7.22 4.91
CA LEU A 23 -7.57 -6.15 5.68
C LEU A 23 -8.73 -5.53 4.91
N MET A 24 -9.80 -5.18 5.63
CA MET A 24 -10.95 -4.49 5.03
C MET A 24 -10.54 -3.18 4.36
N LEU A 25 -9.72 -2.37 5.05
CA LEU A 25 -9.18 -1.13 4.51
C LEU A 25 -8.28 -1.37 3.28
N GLY A 26 -7.45 -2.42 3.31
CA GLY A 26 -6.61 -2.84 2.19
C GLY A 26 -7.43 -3.23 0.95
N LYS A 27 -8.53 -3.97 1.14
CA LYS A 27 -9.48 -4.31 0.08
C LYS A 27 -10.14 -3.05 -0.51
N GLY A 28 -10.50 -2.08 0.33
CA GLY A 28 -11.03 -0.78 -0.10
C GLY A 28 -10.02 0.01 -0.96
N ILE A 29 -8.75 0.04 -0.55
CA ILE A 29 -7.66 0.65 -1.33
C ILE A 29 -7.52 -0.05 -2.69
N ARG A 30 -7.53 -1.40 -2.73
CA ARG A 30 -7.46 -2.16 -4.00
C ARG A 30 -8.65 -1.92 -4.93
N ALA A 31 -9.84 -1.71 -4.38
CA ALA A 31 -11.03 -1.43 -5.18
C ALA A 31 -10.89 -0.07 -5.89
N THR A 32 -10.37 0.92 -5.18
CA THR A 32 -10.34 2.33 -5.60
C THR A 32 -9.05 2.78 -6.30
N HIS A 33 -7.96 2.03 -6.14
CA HIS A 33 -6.65 2.37 -6.69
C HIS A 33 -6.11 1.28 -7.62
N ASP A 34 -5.45 1.71 -8.68
CA ASP A 34 -4.50 0.87 -9.40
C ASP A 34 -3.20 0.78 -8.60
N ILE A 35 -2.66 -0.42 -8.51
CA ILE A 35 -1.48 -0.74 -7.70
C ILE A 35 -0.40 -1.31 -8.61
N ASN A 36 0.72 -0.60 -8.71
CA ASN A 36 1.90 -1.06 -9.43
C ASN A 36 3.01 -1.41 -8.44
N ILE A 37 3.73 -2.50 -8.69
CA ILE A 37 4.82 -2.95 -7.83
C ILE A 37 6.06 -3.17 -8.69
N VAL A 38 7.11 -2.41 -8.41
CA VAL A 38 8.43 -2.59 -9.02
C VAL A 38 9.33 -3.27 -8.01
N ARG A 39 9.71 -4.52 -8.29
CA ARG A 39 10.55 -5.32 -7.41
C ARG A 39 12.03 -5.05 -7.70
N GLY A 40 12.79 -4.76 -6.65
CA GLY A 40 14.25 -4.67 -6.69
C GLY A 40 14.90 -5.76 -5.83
N GLN A 41 16.24 -5.80 -5.87
CA GLN A 41 17.02 -6.83 -5.18
C GLN A 41 16.88 -6.75 -3.65
N ASN A 42 16.94 -5.54 -3.09
CA ASN A 42 16.88 -5.30 -1.64
C ASN A 42 15.63 -4.53 -1.21
N ASP A 43 15.14 -3.65 -2.09
CA ASP A 43 13.97 -2.83 -1.87
C ASP A 43 12.99 -2.96 -3.04
N SER A 44 11.72 -2.65 -2.77
CA SER A 44 10.66 -2.61 -3.76
C SER A 44 9.92 -1.29 -3.65
N LEU A 45 9.38 -0.84 -4.78
CA LEU A 45 8.49 0.32 -4.85
C LEU A 45 7.07 -0.17 -5.07
N ILE A 46 6.13 0.30 -4.26
CA ILE A 46 4.70 0.17 -4.50
C ILE A 46 4.11 1.55 -4.79
N GLU A 47 3.30 1.63 -5.84
CA GLU A 47 2.66 2.85 -6.30
C GLU A 47 1.15 2.69 -6.32
N PHE A 48 0.44 3.71 -5.84
CA PHE A 48 -1.02 3.77 -5.82
C PHE A 48 -1.50 4.97 -6.64
N THR A 49 -2.42 4.71 -7.57
CA THR A 49 -3.07 5.75 -8.38
C THR A 49 -4.58 5.57 -8.29
N ARG A 50 -5.34 6.64 -7.99
CA ARG A 50 -6.82 6.58 -7.99
C ARG A 50 -7.33 6.30 -9.40
N LYS A 51 -8.30 5.38 -9.51
CA LYS A 51 -8.94 5.01 -10.78
C LYS A 51 -9.91 6.05 -11.31
N ASP A 52 -10.50 6.84 -10.42
CA ASP A 52 -11.62 7.76 -10.68
C ASP A 52 -11.19 9.23 -10.72
N GLU A 53 -9.89 9.49 -10.94
CA GLU A 53 -9.26 10.83 -11.00
C GLU A 53 -9.40 11.72 -9.76
N GLN A 54 -10.09 11.25 -8.74
CA GLN A 54 -10.28 11.94 -7.47
C GLN A 54 -8.95 12.05 -6.70
N ASP A 55 -8.90 13.02 -5.79
CA ASP A 55 -7.78 13.14 -4.86
C ASP A 55 -7.72 11.96 -3.89
N ILE A 56 -6.49 11.59 -3.52
CA ILE A 56 -6.24 10.57 -2.51
C ILE A 56 -6.49 11.18 -1.13
N ASN A 57 -7.30 10.52 -0.31
CA ASN A 57 -7.45 10.83 1.10
C ASN A 57 -6.24 10.30 1.89
N PRO A 58 -5.39 11.17 2.48
CA PRO A 58 -4.20 10.73 3.21
C PRO A 58 -4.53 9.89 4.45
N LEU A 59 -5.69 10.10 5.07
CA LEU A 59 -6.10 9.38 6.29
C LEU A 59 -6.26 7.89 6.03
N ASP A 60 -6.77 7.50 4.87
CA ASP A 60 -6.95 6.09 4.49
C ASP A 60 -5.60 5.37 4.47
N PHE A 61 -4.57 6.02 3.92
CA PHE A 61 -3.22 5.47 3.85
C PHE A 61 -2.49 5.52 5.19
N PHE A 62 -2.75 6.53 6.02
CA PHE A 62 -2.24 6.57 7.39
C PHE A 62 -2.78 5.40 8.22
N MET A 63 -4.10 5.21 8.23
CA MET A 63 -4.73 4.10 8.94
C MET A 63 -4.29 2.75 8.40
N PHE A 64 -4.14 2.64 7.08
CA PHE A 64 -3.63 1.43 6.45
C PHE A 64 -2.21 1.13 6.92
N GLY A 65 -1.31 2.10 6.85
CA GLY A 65 0.07 1.97 7.33
C GLY A 65 0.13 1.57 8.81
N TYR A 66 -0.73 2.14 9.66
CA TYR A 66 -0.83 1.75 11.07
C TYR A 66 -1.17 0.26 11.23
N PHE A 67 -2.18 -0.24 10.52
CA PHE A 67 -2.55 -1.67 10.59
C PHE A 67 -1.49 -2.59 9.96
N VAL A 68 -0.81 -2.15 8.90
CA VAL A 68 0.34 -2.90 8.35
C VAL A 68 1.43 -3.03 9.42
N GLY A 69 1.82 -1.93 10.06
CA GLY A 69 2.83 -1.95 11.12
C GLY A 69 2.44 -2.78 12.34
N ARG A 70 1.15 -2.81 12.69
CA ARG A 70 0.66 -3.58 13.85
C ARG A 70 0.56 -5.08 13.56
N ASP A 71 0.04 -5.46 12.40
CA ASP A 71 -0.41 -6.83 12.13
C ASP A 71 0.48 -7.60 11.12
N TYR A 72 1.34 -6.89 10.38
CA TYR A 72 2.15 -7.44 9.28
C TYR A 72 3.64 -7.11 9.39
N ASP A 73 4.05 -6.39 10.43
CA ASP A 73 5.46 -6.15 10.73
C ASP A 73 6.00 -7.29 11.62
N ASN A 74 6.52 -8.32 10.96
CA ASN A 74 7.22 -9.41 11.64
C ASN A 74 8.69 -9.01 11.77
N HIS A 75 9.02 -8.25 12.83
CA HIS A 75 10.40 -8.14 13.31
C HIS A 75 10.84 -9.46 13.98
#